data_AF-A0A1Q8BM59-F1
#
_entry.id   AF-A0A1Q8BM59-F1
#
_cell.length_a   1.000
_cell.length_b   1.000
_cell.length_c   1.000
_cell.angle_alpha   90.00
_cell.angle_beta   90.00
_cell.angle_gamma   90.00
#
_symmetry.space_group_name_H-M   'P 1'
#
loop_
_entity.id
_entity.type
_entity.pdbx_description
1 polymer ?
#
loop_
_entity_poly.entity_id
_entity_poly.type
_entity_poly.pdbx_seq_one_letter_code
_entity_poly.pdbx_strand_id
1 'polypeptide(L)'
;MDDGRLMLARVTPILDFGFSILDSATSTAPLARNPHTGSFGRAASGESKIQNPKSKMALTKLDYAVTAALSLAHVALHSGDSVGLLAYGRKVHAQLGAARGASHLRAFLERLAMVKGELLEADHARAADLLLTEQKRRSLIVWLTDLAETAATPEGIESASRLLHRHLVLFVAIGQPELGQLVARRPASVEEMYRYVAAQEMIERRELLLRRLRERGAMTLEVLPGQIATGLVNQYLEVKERCLL
;
A
#
# COMPACT_ATOMS: atom_id res chain seq x y z
N MET A 1 22.40 -3.09 -26.61
CA MET A 1 21.96 -1.73 -26.21
C MET A 1 21.16 -1.90 -24.93
N ASP A 2 21.68 -1.36 -23.83
CA ASP A 2 21.13 -1.49 -22.48
C ASP A 2 19.87 -0.65 -22.28
N ASP A 3 18.72 -1.31 -22.14
CA ASP A 3 17.47 -0.69 -21.68
C ASP A 3 17.41 -0.71 -20.15
N GLY A 4 17.50 0.46 -19.53
CA GLY A 4 17.29 0.66 -18.09
C GLY A 4 15.84 1.04 -17.80
N ARG A 5 15.19 0.33 -16.87
CA ARG A 5 13.79 0.53 -16.45
C ARG A 5 13.75 0.85 -14.94
N LEU A 6 13.59 2.13 -14.62
CA LEU A 6 13.68 2.67 -13.26
C LEU A 6 12.35 2.55 -12.48
N MET A 7 12.37 2.07 -11.25
CA MET A 7 11.16 1.79 -10.47
C MET A 7 11.02 2.78 -9.29
N LEU A 8 9.83 3.35 -9.07
CA LEU A 8 9.51 4.32 -8.01
C LEU A 8 8.56 3.69 -6.98
N ALA A 9 9.05 3.42 -5.77
CA ALA A 9 8.23 2.88 -4.69
C ALA A 9 7.96 3.98 -3.63
N ARG A 10 6.78 4.61 -3.64
CA ARG A 10 6.29 5.38 -2.50
C ARG A 10 5.46 4.48 -1.58
N VAL A 11 5.62 4.81 -0.31
CA VAL A 11 4.99 4.18 0.82
C VAL A 11 4.26 5.27 1.58
N THR A 12 3.02 4.99 1.97
CA THR A 12 2.33 5.77 2.99
C THR A 12 1.76 4.79 4.01
N PRO A 13 2.03 4.98 5.31
CA PRO A 13 1.30 4.29 6.36
C PRO A 13 -0.11 4.91 6.44
N ILE A 14 -1.11 4.07 6.58
CA ILE A 14 -2.38 4.54 7.12
C ILE A 14 -2.20 4.64 8.63
N LEU A 15 -2.59 5.80 9.17
CA LEU A 15 -2.92 5.97 10.57
C LEU A 15 -3.91 4.89 10.98
N ASP A 16 -3.50 4.00 11.87
CA ASP A 16 -4.41 3.53 12.91
C ASP A 16 -4.92 4.80 13.60
N PHE A 17 -6.16 5.21 13.28
CA PHE A 17 -6.90 6.06 14.19
C PHE A 17 -7.06 5.26 15.47
N GLY A 18 -6.20 5.58 16.46
CA GLY A 18 -6.31 5.06 17.80
C GLY A 18 -7.68 5.41 18.36
N PHE A 19 -8.56 4.42 18.42
CA PHE A 19 -9.70 4.42 19.31
C PHE A 19 -9.38 3.46 20.44
N SER A 20 -8.69 3.96 21.44
CA SER A 20 -8.56 3.29 22.73
C SER A 20 -8.90 4.32 23.78
N ILE A 21 -10.03 4.15 24.47
CA ILE A 21 -10.27 4.61 25.84
C ILE A 21 -11.62 4.07 26.35
N LEU A 22 -11.51 3.42 27.51
CA LEU A 22 -12.50 3.10 28.55
C LEU A 22 -13.35 1.83 28.41
N ASP A 23 -12.76 0.77 28.94
CA ASP A 23 -13.39 -0.04 29.98
C ASP A 23 -14.05 0.85 31.05
N SER A 24 -15.36 0.70 31.25
CA SER A 24 -16.02 0.69 32.56
C SER A 24 -17.54 0.51 32.43
N ALA A 25 -17.98 -0.65 32.91
CA ALA A 25 -19.20 -0.87 33.69
C ALA A 25 -20.47 -0.09 33.31
N THR A 26 -21.42 -0.77 32.65
CA THR A 26 -22.77 -0.97 33.23
C THR A 26 -23.50 -2.09 32.47
N SER A 27 -23.73 -3.24 33.10
CA SER A 27 -24.91 -4.06 32.79
C SER A 27 -25.30 -4.87 34.02
N THR A 28 -26.08 -4.17 34.84
CA THR A 28 -27.19 -4.65 35.66
C THR A 28 -27.47 -6.15 35.66
N ALA A 29 -27.33 -6.74 36.85
CA ALA A 29 -28.00 -7.97 37.25
C ALA A 29 -29.52 -7.86 37.12
N PRO A 30 -30.21 -9.02 37.02
CA PRO A 30 -31.34 -9.25 37.89
C PRO A 30 -31.12 -10.47 38.78
N LEU A 31 -31.63 -10.32 40.00
CA LEU A 31 -31.68 -11.32 41.06
C LEU A 31 -32.55 -12.52 40.66
N ALA A 32 -32.09 -13.73 40.97
CA ALA A 32 -32.96 -14.85 41.33
C ALA A 32 -32.26 -15.68 42.43
N ARG A 33 -32.94 -15.81 43.58
CA ARG A 33 -32.52 -16.53 44.79
C ARG A 33 -32.62 -18.05 44.62
N ASN A 34 -31.51 -18.77 44.90
CA ASN A 34 -31.28 -19.92 45.82
C ASN A 34 -32.29 -21.11 45.94
N PRO A 35 -31.96 -22.27 46.57
CA PRO A 35 -30.64 -22.82 47.02
C PRO A 35 -30.45 -24.38 46.91
N HIS A 36 -29.25 -24.86 47.33
CA HIS A 36 -28.86 -26.24 47.78
C HIS A 36 -28.66 -27.30 46.67
N THR A 37 -27.69 -28.25 46.63
CA THR A 37 -26.82 -28.97 47.60
C THR A 37 -25.66 -29.65 46.85
N GLY A 38 -24.48 -29.82 47.49
CA GLY A 38 -23.78 -31.12 47.52
C GLY A 38 -22.62 -31.44 46.56
N SER A 39 -21.44 -31.64 47.17
CA SER A 39 -20.47 -32.72 46.92
C SER A 39 -19.33 -32.56 45.89
N PHE A 40 -18.12 -32.50 46.47
CA PHE A 40 -16.87 -33.20 46.14
C PHE A 40 -16.61 -33.71 44.71
N GLY A 41 -15.49 -33.26 44.14
CA GLY A 41 -14.87 -33.88 42.96
C GLY A 41 -13.58 -33.17 42.55
N ARG A 42 -12.49 -33.42 43.27
CA ARG A 42 -11.14 -32.94 42.95
C ARG A 42 -10.45 -33.95 42.02
N ALA A 43 -10.34 -33.64 40.74
CA ALA A 43 -9.34 -34.20 39.83
C ALA A 43 -9.00 -33.15 38.77
N ALA A 44 -7.91 -32.41 39.00
CA ALA A 44 -7.38 -31.43 38.09
C ALA A 44 -6.67 -32.15 36.93
N SER A 45 -7.38 -32.32 35.82
CA SER A 45 -6.82 -32.52 34.49
C SER A 45 -7.15 -31.25 33.71
N GLY A 46 -6.32 -30.23 33.88
CA GLY A 46 -6.48 -28.92 33.24
C GLY A 46 -5.27 -28.66 32.38
N GLU A 47 -5.41 -28.95 31.11
CA GLU A 47 -4.47 -28.67 30.04
C GLU A 47 -3.87 -27.27 30.20
N SER A 48 -2.53 -27.23 30.20
CA SER A 48 -1.77 -26.01 29.99
C SER A 48 -2.17 -25.44 28.64
N LYS A 49 -3.11 -24.50 28.64
CA LYS A 49 -3.39 -23.64 27.48
C LYS A 49 -2.10 -22.88 27.21
N ILE A 50 -1.31 -23.41 26.30
CA ILE A 50 -0.24 -22.69 25.62
C ILE A 50 -0.92 -21.48 24.99
N GLN A 51 -0.78 -20.34 25.66
CA GLN A 51 -1.08 -19.02 25.16
C GLN A 51 -0.35 -18.88 23.83
N ASN A 52 -1.06 -18.91 22.70
CA ASN A 52 -0.49 -18.79 21.37
C ASN A 52 -0.20 -17.30 21.11
N PRO A 53 1.07 -16.81 21.14
CA PRO A 53 1.36 -15.41 20.86
C PRO A 53 1.62 -15.26 19.36
N LYS A 54 0.60 -15.52 18.54
CA LYS A 54 0.59 -15.02 17.15
C LYS A 54 -0.42 -13.89 17.10
N SER A 55 0.02 -12.70 17.55
CA SER A 55 -0.50 -11.47 16.96
C SER A 55 -0.38 -11.65 15.46
N LYS A 56 -1.51 -11.79 14.77
CA LYS A 56 -1.58 -11.79 13.32
C LYS A 56 -1.21 -10.37 12.91
N MET A 57 0.09 -10.07 12.81
CA MET A 57 0.53 -8.76 12.34
C MET A 57 -0.04 -8.59 10.94
N ALA A 58 -1.04 -7.72 10.82
CA ALA A 58 -1.55 -7.34 9.52
C ALA A 58 -0.44 -6.58 8.79
N LEU A 59 -0.11 -7.02 7.58
CA LEU A 59 0.87 -6.32 6.75
C LEU A 59 0.32 -4.93 6.41
N THR A 60 1.19 -3.93 6.48
CA THR A 60 0.86 -2.55 6.13
C THR A 60 0.92 -2.35 4.62
N LYS A 61 0.33 -1.26 4.10
CA LYS A 61 0.48 -0.87 2.68
C LYS A 61 1.95 -0.71 2.27
N LEU A 62 2.81 -0.25 3.20
CA LEU A 62 4.27 -0.23 3.03
C LEU A 62 4.81 -1.62 2.71
N ASP A 63 4.48 -2.62 3.53
CA ASP A 63 5.00 -3.97 3.38
C ASP A 63 4.60 -4.59 2.04
N TYR A 64 3.35 -4.34 1.62
CA TYR A 64 2.85 -4.73 0.30
C TYR A 64 3.59 -4.02 -0.84
N ALA A 65 3.82 -2.70 -0.73
CA ALA A 65 4.58 -1.94 -1.72
C ALA A 65 6.04 -2.40 -1.81
N VAL A 66 6.70 -2.67 -0.68
CA VAL A 66 8.06 -3.22 -0.61
C VAL A 66 8.13 -4.60 -1.26
N THR A 67 7.15 -5.45 -0.96
CA THR A 67 7.08 -6.80 -1.55
C THR A 67 6.93 -6.70 -3.06
N ALA A 68 5.99 -5.89 -3.55
CA ALA A 68 5.79 -5.67 -4.98
C ALA A 68 7.04 -5.11 -5.66
N ALA A 69 7.69 -4.14 -5.01
CA ALA A 69 8.90 -3.52 -5.48
C ALA A 69 10.05 -4.52 -5.63
N LEU A 70 10.27 -5.36 -4.61
CA LEU A 70 11.29 -6.41 -4.64
C LEU A 70 10.98 -7.47 -5.68
N SER A 71 9.73 -7.92 -5.78
CA SER A 71 9.31 -8.89 -6.80
C SER A 71 9.54 -8.36 -8.21
N LEU A 72 9.16 -7.12 -8.49
CA LEU A 72 9.40 -6.49 -9.79
C LEU A 72 10.90 -6.32 -10.05
N ALA A 73 11.67 -5.81 -9.09
CA ALA A 73 13.12 -5.65 -9.25
C ALA A 73 13.80 -6.99 -9.53
N HIS A 74 13.41 -8.06 -8.82
CA HIS A 74 13.92 -9.40 -9.04
C HIS A 74 13.64 -9.85 -10.48
N VAL A 75 12.39 -9.81 -10.94
CA VAL A 75 12.01 -10.25 -12.29
C VAL A 75 12.68 -9.40 -13.38
N ALA A 76 12.71 -8.08 -13.22
CA ALA A 76 13.31 -7.18 -14.19
C ALA A 76 14.82 -7.39 -14.33
N LEU A 77 15.55 -7.54 -13.21
CA LEU A 77 16.99 -7.84 -13.23
C LEU A 77 17.28 -9.21 -13.86
N HIS A 78 16.47 -10.23 -13.56
CA HIS A 78 16.60 -11.54 -14.21
C HIS A 78 16.29 -11.49 -15.70
N SER A 79 15.39 -10.60 -16.11
CA SER A 79 15.04 -10.34 -17.51
C SER A 79 16.04 -9.45 -18.24
N GLY A 80 17.18 -9.13 -17.60
CA GLY A 80 18.26 -8.34 -18.18
C GLY A 80 17.97 -6.85 -18.27
N ASP A 81 17.06 -6.29 -17.46
CA ASP A 81 16.80 -4.85 -17.40
C ASP A 81 17.60 -4.22 -16.24
N SER A 82 17.92 -2.93 -16.34
CA SER A 82 18.44 -2.18 -15.18
C SER A 82 17.27 -1.71 -14.31
N VAL A 83 17.41 -1.76 -13.00
CA VAL A 83 16.39 -1.29 -12.05
C VAL A 83 17.02 -0.26 -11.12
N GLY A 84 16.30 0.77 -10.74
CA GLY A 84 16.70 1.67 -9.65
C GLY A 84 15.52 1.94 -8.72
N LEU A 85 15.78 2.66 -7.63
CA LEU A 85 14.83 2.90 -6.55
C LEU A 85 14.84 4.38 -6.19
N LEU A 86 13.64 4.93 -6.00
CA LEU A 86 13.44 6.13 -5.19
C LEU A 86 12.32 5.82 -4.19
N ALA A 87 12.63 5.96 -2.90
CA ALA A 87 11.67 5.85 -1.81
C ALA A 87 11.61 7.20 -1.09
N TYR A 88 10.40 7.75 -0.97
CA TYR A 88 10.19 9.10 -0.48
C TYR A 88 8.89 9.22 0.31
N GLY A 89 8.93 10.12 1.30
CA GLY A 89 7.81 10.67 2.04
C GLY A 89 7.86 12.19 1.86
N ARG A 90 7.77 12.95 2.95
CA ARG A 90 8.02 14.41 2.87
C ARG A 90 9.47 14.74 2.45
N LYS A 91 10.38 13.79 2.66
CA LYS A 91 11.78 13.83 2.23
C LYS A 91 12.12 12.54 1.49
N VAL A 92 13.27 12.53 0.80
CA VAL A 92 13.83 11.31 0.22
C VAL A 92 14.39 10.44 1.34
N HIS A 93 13.98 9.17 1.39
CA HIS A 93 14.44 8.19 2.39
C HIS A 93 15.51 7.28 1.84
N ALA A 94 15.35 6.83 0.60
CA ALA A 94 16.31 6.00 -0.07
C ALA A 94 16.32 6.29 -1.56
N GLN A 95 17.50 6.17 -2.14
CA GLN A 95 17.71 6.35 -3.56
C GLN A 95 18.81 5.39 -4.01
N LEU A 96 18.61 4.81 -5.19
CA LEU A 96 19.54 3.92 -5.83
C LEU A 96 19.43 4.10 -7.34
N GLY A 97 20.52 4.51 -7.99
CA GLY A 97 20.56 4.66 -9.45
C GLY A 97 20.29 3.34 -10.18
N ALA A 98 19.83 3.43 -11.42
CA ALA A 98 19.53 2.25 -12.22
C ALA A 98 20.81 1.45 -12.53
N ALA A 99 20.86 0.19 -12.09
CA ALA A 99 21.94 -0.73 -12.44
C ALA A 99 21.42 -2.17 -12.54
N ARG A 100 22.34 -3.11 -12.84
CA ARG A 100 22.06 -4.52 -13.13
C ARG A 100 22.82 -5.44 -12.19
N GLY A 101 22.42 -6.72 -12.17
CA GLY A 101 23.17 -7.79 -11.50
C GLY A 101 22.72 -8.10 -10.07
N ALA A 102 23.22 -9.22 -9.54
CA ALA A 102 22.80 -9.75 -8.24
C ALA A 102 23.23 -8.87 -7.05
N SER A 103 24.39 -8.23 -7.13
CA SER A 103 24.84 -7.26 -6.11
C SER A 103 23.90 -6.07 -6.03
N HIS A 104 23.32 -5.66 -7.16
CA HIS A 104 22.36 -4.56 -7.20
C HIS A 104 21.02 -4.92 -6.55
N LEU A 105 20.53 -6.15 -6.76
CA LEU A 105 19.33 -6.65 -6.06
C LEU A 105 19.53 -6.62 -4.54
N ARG A 106 20.73 -6.97 -4.06
CA ARG A 106 21.06 -6.92 -2.63
C ARG A 106 21.02 -5.48 -2.11
N ALA A 107 21.65 -4.54 -2.81
CA ALA A 107 21.60 -3.12 -2.44
C ALA A 107 20.17 -2.58 -2.44
N PHE A 108 19.35 -2.99 -3.42
CA PHE A 108 17.94 -2.64 -3.51
C PHE A 108 17.14 -3.10 -2.28
N LEU A 109 17.36 -4.35 -1.85
CA LEU A 109 16.75 -4.91 -0.64
C LEU A 109 17.20 -4.18 0.62
N GLU A 110 18.51 -3.95 0.78
CA GLU A 110 19.07 -3.23 1.93
C GLU A 110 18.51 -1.81 2.04
N ARG A 111 18.30 -1.12 0.91
CA ARG A 111 17.67 0.21 0.89
C ARG A 111 16.20 0.16 1.29
N LEU A 112 15.42 -0.78 0.74
CA LEU A 112 14.00 -0.91 1.08
C LEU A 112 13.77 -1.34 2.53
N ALA A 113 14.65 -2.17 3.10
CA ALA A 113 14.56 -2.61 4.49
C ALA A 113 14.63 -1.44 5.50
N MET A 114 15.23 -0.32 5.09
CA MET A 114 15.36 0.88 5.92
C MET A 114 14.21 1.88 5.75
N VAL A 115 13.32 1.66 4.77
CA VAL A 115 12.18 2.56 4.50
C VAL A 115 11.13 2.36 5.58
N LYS A 116 10.68 3.47 6.17
CA LYS A 116 9.61 3.52 7.15
C LYS A 116 8.50 4.44 6.66
N GLY A 117 7.27 4.14 7.04
CA GLY A 117 6.14 5.00 6.75
C GLY A 117 6.20 6.29 7.58
N GLU A 118 5.76 7.39 6.99
CA GLU A 118 5.57 8.68 7.68
C GLU A 118 4.10 9.11 7.64
N LEU A 119 3.66 9.81 8.69
CA LEU A 119 2.29 10.33 8.80
C LEU A 119 2.02 11.60 8.00
N LEU A 120 3.07 12.18 7.42
CA LEU A 120 3.00 13.41 6.65
C LEU A 120 2.77 13.10 5.18
N GLU A 121 2.06 13.99 4.50
CA GLU A 121 1.92 13.92 3.05
C GLU A 121 3.29 13.96 2.37
N ALA A 122 3.48 13.07 1.38
CA ALA A 122 4.73 13.05 0.64
C ALA A 122 4.76 14.13 -0.43
N ASP A 123 5.97 14.64 -0.66
CA ASP A 123 6.25 15.68 -1.64
C ASP A 123 6.39 15.04 -3.02
N HIS A 124 5.25 14.86 -3.71
CA HIS A 124 5.21 14.25 -5.04
C HIS A 124 5.94 15.11 -6.06
N ALA A 125 5.88 16.43 -5.90
CA ALA A 125 6.51 17.35 -6.81
C ALA A 125 8.02 17.18 -6.82
N ARG A 126 8.63 17.16 -5.63
CA ARG A 126 10.07 16.94 -5.46
C ARG A 126 10.52 15.57 -5.96
N ALA A 127 9.72 14.53 -5.72
CA ALA A 127 10.05 13.18 -6.22
C ALA A 127 10.07 13.13 -7.75
N ALA A 128 9.10 13.76 -8.41
CA ALA A 128 9.05 13.86 -9.86
C ALA A 128 10.24 14.68 -10.41
N ASP A 129 10.58 15.81 -9.79
CA ASP A 129 11.70 16.65 -10.22
C ASP A 129 13.06 15.93 -10.08
N LEU A 130 13.25 15.19 -8.99
CA LEU A 130 14.44 14.38 -8.78
C LEU A 130 14.55 13.27 -9.84
N LEU A 131 13.45 12.56 -10.11
CA LEU A 131 13.40 11.54 -11.17
C LEU A 131 13.71 12.11 -12.55
N LEU A 132 13.12 13.25 -12.91
CA LEU A 132 13.37 13.90 -14.20
C LEU A 132 14.82 14.39 -14.36
N THR A 133 15.48 14.69 -13.25
CA THR A 133 16.88 15.11 -13.22
C THR A 133 17.83 13.92 -13.40
N GLU A 134 17.55 12.81 -12.72
CA GLU A 134 18.42 11.64 -12.70
C GLU A 134 18.18 10.71 -13.90
N GLN A 135 16.91 10.50 -14.25
CA GLN A 135 16.52 9.60 -15.33
C GLN A 135 16.31 10.38 -16.63
N LYS A 136 17.42 10.60 -17.34
CA LYS A 136 17.42 11.35 -18.60
C LYS A 136 16.85 10.54 -19.77
N ARG A 137 16.95 9.20 -19.73
CA ARG A 137 16.44 8.31 -20.77
C ARG A 137 15.00 7.89 -20.49
N ARG A 138 14.21 7.72 -21.55
CA ARG A 138 12.86 7.15 -21.47
C ARG A 138 12.91 5.81 -20.73
N SER A 139 11.96 5.60 -19.83
CA SER A 139 11.88 4.43 -18.97
C SER A 139 10.43 4.19 -18.55
N LEU A 140 10.13 2.98 -18.10
CA LEU A 140 8.91 2.73 -17.33
C LEU A 140 9.16 3.23 -15.91
N ILE A 141 8.32 4.15 -15.43
CA ILE A 141 8.25 4.58 -14.03
C ILE A 141 7.04 3.90 -13.42
N VAL A 142 7.28 2.89 -12.60
CA VAL A 142 6.23 2.31 -11.75
C VAL A 142 6.12 3.19 -10.51
N TRP A 143 4.96 3.77 -10.24
CA TRP A 143 4.69 4.64 -9.09
C TRP A 143 3.73 3.94 -8.13
N LEU A 144 4.30 3.28 -7.11
CA LEU A 144 3.52 2.74 -6.00
C LEU A 144 3.18 3.89 -5.06
N THR A 145 1.91 4.18 -4.82
CA THR A 145 1.51 5.23 -3.86
C THR A 145 0.09 4.99 -3.36
N ASP A 146 -0.17 5.40 -2.12
CA ASP A 146 -1.54 5.48 -1.64
C ASP A 146 -2.16 6.76 -2.20
N LEU A 147 -3.03 6.62 -3.22
CA LEU A 147 -3.71 7.73 -3.89
C LEU A 147 -4.87 8.26 -3.02
N ALA A 148 -4.55 8.63 -1.79
CA ALA A 148 -5.48 9.24 -0.83
C ALA A 148 -5.41 10.78 -0.89
N GLU A 149 -5.13 11.34 -2.08
CA GLU A 149 -5.13 12.79 -2.25
C GLU A 149 -6.55 13.33 -2.24
N THR A 150 -6.73 14.51 -1.65
CA THR A 150 -7.99 15.24 -1.69
C THR A 150 -8.23 15.75 -3.12
N ALA A 151 -9.45 15.61 -3.65
CA ALA A 151 -9.80 16.06 -5.01
C ALA A 151 -9.51 17.54 -5.30
N ALA A 152 -9.27 18.35 -4.25
CA ALA A 152 -9.01 19.78 -4.31
C ALA A 152 -7.55 20.14 -4.72
N THR A 153 -6.57 19.27 -4.46
CA THR A 153 -5.15 19.56 -4.79
C THR A 153 -4.52 18.36 -5.48
N PRO A 154 -4.57 18.30 -6.82
CA PRO A 154 -4.12 17.15 -7.58
C PRO A 154 -2.58 17.18 -7.79
N GLU A 155 -1.81 17.36 -6.71
CA GLU A 155 -0.36 17.49 -6.78
C GLU A 155 0.28 16.22 -7.38
N GLY A 156 -0.26 15.04 -7.05
CA GLY A 156 0.16 13.79 -7.65
C GLY A 156 -0.13 13.70 -9.14
N ILE A 157 -1.30 14.18 -9.59
CA ILE A 157 -1.64 14.21 -11.03
C ILE A 157 -0.74 15.19 -11.78
N GLU A 158 -0.46 16.36 -11.21
CA GLU A 158 0.42 17.34 -11.87
C GLU A 158 1.87 16.84 -11.95
N SER A 159 2.35 16.24 -10.87
CA SER A 159 3.66 15.60 -10.83
C SER A 159 3.76 14.40 -11.78
N ALA A 160 2.69 13.60 -11.87
CA ALA A 160 2.53 12.54 -12.87
C ALA A 160 2.65 13.08 -14.29
N SER A 161 1.97 14.18 -14.56
CA SER A 161 1.91 14.78 -15.89
C SER A 161 3.29 15.17 -16.37
N ARG A 162 4.12 15.75 -15.51
CA ARG A 162 5.51 16.08 -15.85
C ARG A 162 6.33 14.83 -16.23
N LEU A 163 6.15 13.71 -15.54
CA LEU A 163 6.81 12.44 -15.86
C LEU A 163 6.30 11.83 -17.17
N LEU A 164 5.00 11.91 -17.44
CA LEU A 164 4.35 11.34 -18.64
C LEU A 164 4.89 11.90 -19.96
N HIS A 165 5.39 13.15 -19.95
CA HIS A 165 6.01 13.75 -21.16
C HIS A 165 7.27 13.02 -21.63
N ARG A 166 7.97 12.31 -20.73
CA ARG A 166 9.26 11.66 -21.02
C ARG A 166 9.25 10.15 -20.78
N HIS A 167 8.44 9.69 -19.85
CA HIS A 167 8.43 8.32 -19.35
C HIS A 167 7.05 7.69 -19.50
N LEU A 168 7.04 6.36 -19.65
CA LEU A 168 5.81 5.60 -19.46
C LEU A 168 5.56 5.48 -17.96
N VAL A 169 4.41 5.95 -17.46
CA VAL A 169 4.13 5.93 -16.02
C VAL A 169 3.02 4.92 -15.72
N LEU A 170 3.29 4.01 -14.78
CA LEU A 170 2.32 3.05 -14.24
C LEU A 170 2.04 3.39 -12.79
N PHE A 171 0.85 3.92 -12.50
CA PHE A 171 0.37 4.10 -11.13
C PHE A 171 -0.12 2.78 -10.57
N VAL A 172 0.33 2.45 -9.37
CA VAL A 172 -0.09 1.23 -8.68
C VAL A 172 -0.74 1.60 -7.36
N ALA A 173 -2.01 1.29 -7.24
CA ALA A 173 -2.84 1.53 -6.07
C ALA A 173 -3.15 0.20 -5.36
N ILE A 174 -3.02 0.21 -4.03
CA ILE A 174 -3.45 -0.91 -3.18
C ILE A 174 -4.90 -0.68 -2.79
N GLY A 175 -5.79 -1.56 -3.23
CA GLY A 175 -7.20 -1.56 -2.88
C GLY A 175 -7.43 -1.76 -1.38
N GLN A 176 -8.55 -1.24 -0.89
CA GLN A 176 -8.99 -1.34 0.50
C GLN A 176 -10.27 -2.16 0.58
N PRO A 177 -10.18 -3.50 0.73
CA PRO A 177 -11.37 -4.36 0.76
C PRO A 177 -12.33 -4.00 1.90
N GLU A 178 -11.83 -3.37 2.96
CA GLU A 178 -12.62 -2.91 4.11
C GLU A 178 -13.65 -1.84 3.70
N LEU A 179 -13.28 -0.92 2.80
CA LEU A 179 -14.22 0.08 2.29
C LEU A 179 -15.35 -0.56 1.49
N GLY A 180 -15.03 -1.54 0.64
CA GLY A 180 -16.04 -2.29 -0.10
C GLY A 180 -17.00 -3.05 0.81
N GLN A 181 -16.49 -3.64 1.90
CA GLN A 181 -17.32 -4.32 2.90
C GLN A 181 -18.24 -3.35 3.65
N LEU A 182 -17.75 -2.15 3.94
CA LEU A 182 -18.51 -1.11 4.64
C LEU A 182 -19.67 -0.59 3.80
N VAL A 183 -19.45 -0.45 2.49
CA VAL A 183 -20.47 -0.06 1.50
C VAL A 183 -21.45 -1.19 1.18
N ALA A 184 -21.01 -2.45 1.25
CA ALA A 184 -21.88 -3.59 0.96
C ALA A 184 -22.95 -3.84 2.04
N ARG A 185 -22.79 -3.23 3.23
CA ARG A 185 -23.70 -3.40 4.38
C ARG A 185 -24.66 -2.22 4.46
N ARG A 186 -25.93 -2.50 4.77
CA ARG A 186 -26.91 -1.46 5.10
C ARG A 186 -26.62 -0.92 6.51
N PRO A 187 -26.41 0.39 6.68
CA PRO A 187 -26.20 0.99 8.00
C PRO A 187 -27.41 0.80 8.91
N ALA A 188 -27.18 0.37 10.15
CA ALA A 188 -28.19 0.20 11.20
C ALA A 188 -28.21 1.34 12.22
N SER A 189 -27.21 2.21 12.21
CA SER A 189 -27.08 3.35 13.13
C SER A 189 -26.60 4.61 12.41
N VAL A 190 -26.74 5.76 13.08
CA VAL A 190 -26.22 7.06 12.59
C VAL A 190 -24.70 7.01 12.41
N GLU A 191 -23.98 6.35 13.33
CA GLU A 191 -22.53 6.18 13.22
C GLU A 191 -22.15 5.32 12.02
N GLU A 192 -22.86 4.21 11.79
CA GLU A 192 -22.66 3.37 10.61
C GLU A 192 -23.00 4.12 9.31
N MET A 193 -23.99 5.01 9.33
CA MET A 193 -24.33 5.85 8.19
C MET A 193 -23.18 6.80 7.85
N TYR A 194 -22.58 7.46 8.85
CA TYR A 194 -21.41 8.30 8.64
C TYR A 194 -20.23 7.52 8.05
N ARG A 195 -19.94 6.34 8.60
CA ARG A 195 -18.87 5.46 8.08
C ARG A 195 -19.15 5.02 6.64
N TYR A 196 -20.38 4.64 6.33
CA TYR A 196 -20.81 4.26 4.99
C TYR A 196 -20.61 5.40 3.98
N VAL A 197 -21.08 6.61 4.30
CA VAL A 197 -20.94 7.78 3.42
C VAL A 197 -19.47 8.15 3.22
N ALA A 198 -18.67 8.14 4.28
CA ALA A 198 -17.23 8.38 4.17
C ALA A 198 -16.53 7.34 3.28
N ALA A 199 -16.89 6.06 3.41
CA ALA A 199 -16.33 5.00 2.57
C ALA A 199 -16.73 5.14 1.10
N GLN A 200 -17.98 5.51 0.82
CA GLN A 200 -18.44 5.83 -0.53
C GLN A 200 -17.62 6.97 -1.15
N GLU A 201 -17.50 8.09 -0.42
CA GLU A 201 -16.75 9.24 -0.89
C GLU A 201 -15.27 8.89 -1.17
N MET A 202 -14.64 8.08 -0.32
CA MET A 202 -13.25 7.63 -0.54
C MET A 202 -13.11 6.77 -1.81
N ILE A 203 -14.06 5.87 -2.08
CA ILE A 203 -14.07 5.04 -3.29
C ILE A 203 -14.25 5.93 -4.52
N GLU A 204 -15.24 6.81 -4.52
CA GLU A 204 -15.53 7.72 -5.64
C GLU A 204 -14.35 8.64 -5.96
N ARG A 205 -13.73 9.23 -4.92
CA ARG A 205 -12.54 10.08 -5.07
C ARG A 205 -11.38 9.32 -5.71
N ARG A 206 -11.13 8.08 -5.27
CA ARG A 206 -10.08 7.24 -5.85
C ARG A 206 -10.36 6.91 -7.30
N GLU A 207 -11.59 6.52 -7.62
CA GLU A 207 -12.00 6.22 -8.99
C GLU A 207 -11.81 7.44 -9.91
N LEU A 208 -12.23 8.62 -9.47
CA LEU A 208 -12.05 9.86 -10.21
C LEU A 208 -10.57 10.18 -10.44
N LEU A 209 -9.73 10.00 -9.42
CA LEU A 209 -8.29 10.23 -9.53
C LEU A 209 -7.65 9.29 -10.56
N LEU A 210 -7.94 7.98 -10.47
CA LEU A 210 -7.43 6.99 -11.42
C LEU A 210 -7.93 7.25 -12.84
N ARG A 211 -9.19 7.65 -13.02
CA ARG A 211 -9.75 8.05 -14.32
C ARG A 211 -8.97 9.24 -14.90
N ARG A 212 -8.75 10.30 -14.12
CA ARG A 212 -7.99 11.48 -14.57
C ARG A 212 -6.54 11.15 -14.94
N LEU A 213 -5.88 10.25 -14.20
CA LEU A 213 -4.54 9.78 -14.56
C LEU A 213 -4.53 9.05 -15.91
N ARG A 214 -5.53 8.18 -16.16
CA ARG A 214 -5.68 7.49 -17.45
C ARG A 214 -5.97 8.45 -18.59
N GLU A 215 -6.83 9.44 -18.39
CA GLU A 215 -7.13 10.49 -19.38
C GLU A 215 -5.89 11.30 -19.78
N ARG A 216 -4.93 11.47 -18.86
CA ARG A 216 -3.63 12.10 -19.14
C ARG A 216 -2.60 11.15 -19.77
N GLY A 217 -2.95 9.89 -20.02
CA GLY A 217 -2.09 8.90 -20.68
C GLY A 217 -1.30 7.99 -19.74
N ALA A 218 -1.56 8.03 -18.43
CA ALA A 218 -0.93 7.09 -17.50
C ALA A 218 -1.57 5.70 -17.54
N MET A 219 -0.76 4.68 -17.32
CA MET A 219 -1.27 3.36 -16.97
C MET A 219 -1.64 3.34 -15.49
N THR A 220 -2.69 2.63 -15.11
CA THR A 220 -3.13 2.48 -13.72
C THR A 220 -3.42 1.02 -13.40
N LEU A 221 -2.92 0.53 -12.28
CA LEU A 221 -3.17 -0.80 -11.75
C LEU A 221 -3.73 -0.66 -10.33
N GLU A 222 -4.96 -1.11 -10.11
CA GLU A 222 -5.54 -1.22 -8.77
C GLU A 222 -5.74 -2.70 -8.44
N VAL A 223 -5.20 -3.14 -7.30
CA VAL A 223 -5.11 -4.55 -6.93
C VAL A 223 -5.31 -4.72 -5.43
N LEU A 224 -5.87 -5.85 -5.02
CA LEU A 224 -5.98 -6.18 -3.61
C LEU A 224 -4.58 -6.37 -2.99
N PRO A 225 -4.41 -6.12 -1.68
CA PRO A 225 -3.10 -6.17 -1.04
C PRO A 225 -2.32 -7.48 -1.29
N GLY A 226 -3.00 -8.62 -1.26
CA GLY A 226 -2.38 -9.93 -1.52
C GLY A 226 -2.00 -10.21 -2.98
N GLN A 227 -2.39 -9.35 -3.93
CA GLN A 227 -2.20 -9.56 -5.38
C GLN A 227 -1.22 -8.57 -6.00
N ILE A 228 -0.77 -7.56 -5.23
CA ILE A 228 0.01 -6.46 -5.78
C ILE A 228 1.31 -6.89 -6.47
N ALA A 229 2.06 -7.82 -5.88
CA ALA A 229 3.34 -8.26 -6.42
C ALA A 229 3.15 -8.96 -7.77
N THR A 230 2.21 -9.91 -7.83
CA THR A 230 1.88 -10.64 -9.06
C THR A 230 1.30 -9.70 -10.12
N GLY A 231 0.35 -8.85 -9.74
CA GLY A 231 -0.28 -7.90 -10.67
C GLY A 231 0.73 -6.93 -11.28
N LEU A 232 1.65 -6.41 -10.47
CA LEU A 232 2.69 -5.51 -10.93
C LEU A 232 3.69 -6.20 -11.88
N VAL A 233 4.15 -7.40 -11.52
CA VAL A 233 5.04 -8.19 -12.39
C VAL A 233 4.38 -8.47 -13.74
N ASN A 234 3.11 -8.88 -13.75
CA ASN A 234 2.38 -9.13 -14.98
C ASN A 234 2.26 -7.86 -15.84
N GLN A 235 1.95 -6.72 -15.22
CA GLN A 235 1.85 -5.46 -15.95
C GLN A 235 3.20 -5.03 -16.56
N TYR A 236 4.31 -5.26 -15.85
CA TYR A 236 5.65 -5.03 -16.37
C TYR A 236 5.97 -5.94 -17.57
N LEU A 237 5.60 -7.23 -17.50
CA LEU A 237 5.81 -8.17 -18.60
C LEU A 237 4.98 -7.76 -19.82
N GLU A 238 3.73 -7.36 -19.64
CA GLU A 238 2.89 -6.85 -20.74
C GLU A 238 3.51 -5.60 -21.40
N VAL A 239 4.05 -4.66 -20.61
CA VAL A 239 4.77 -3.49 -21.12
C VAL A 239 6.00 -3.92 -21.94
N LYS A 240 6.71 -4.96 -21.50
CA LYS A 240 7.88 -5.52 -22.19
C LYS A 240 7.49 -6.16 -23.52
N GLU A 241 6.45 -6.99 -23.52
CA GLU A 241 5.96 -7.71 -24.70
C GLU A 241 5.43 -6.77 -25.78
N ARG A 242 4.78 -5.67 -25.38
CA ARG A 242 4.24 -4.66 -26.29
C ARG A 242 5.26 -3.62 -26.79
N CYS A 243 6.54 -3.73 -26.40
CA CYS A 243 7.59 -2.77 -26.76
C CYS A 243 7.21 -1.31 -26.51
N LEU A 244 6.56 -1.00 -25.38
CA LEU A 244 6.06 0.35 -25.10
C LEU A 244 7.15 1.36 -24.68
N LEU A 245 8.41 0.92 -24.56
CA LEU A 245 9.55 1.70 -24.09
C LEU A 245 10.56 1.98 -25.20
#